data_AF-A0AAN6RZD1-F1
#
_entry.id   AF-A0AAN6RZD1-F1
#
_cell.length_a   1.000
_cell.length_b   1.000
_cell.length_c   1.000
_cell.angle_alpha   90.00
_cell.angle_beta   90.00
_cell.angle_gamma   90.00
#
_symmetry.space_group_name_H-M   'P 1'
#
loop_
_entity.id
_entity.type
_entity.pdbx_description
1 polymer ?
#
loop_
_entity_poly.entity_id
_entity_poly.type
_entity_poly.pdbx_seq_one_letter_code
_entity_poly.pdbx_strand_id
1 'polypeptide(L)'
;FKPLSNPRSFFDSSIKHSANVIMPENYTRKYCFLGCEQIEFHRKNGGTIWTTTGEGEIELPAQVGAFIRNGKMRQVSLENR
;
A
#
# COMPACT_ATOMS: atom_id res chain seq x y z
N PHE A 1 10.12 2.13 -0.05
CA PHE A 1 9.22 2.28 1.10
C PHE A 1 9.81 3.34 2.00
N LYS A 2 9.02 4.34 2.41
CA LYS A 2 9.47 5.47 3.22
C LYS A 2 8.63 5.54 4.50
N PRO A 3 9.12 6.17 5.59
CA PRO A 3 8.31 6.42 6.77
C PRO A 3 7.01 7.16 6.42
N LEU A 4 5.94 6.90 7.18
CA LEU A 4 4.67 7.61 7.00
C LEU A 4 4.85 9.11 7.22
N SER A 5 4.50 9.92 6.22
CA SER A 5 4.43 11.37 6.37
C SER A 5 3.10 11.84 6.99
N ASN A 6 2.04 11.06 6.82
CA ASN A 6 0.71 11.37 7.35
C ASN A 6 0.57 10.90 8.82
N PRO A 7 -0.15 11.67 9.67
CA PRO A 7 -0.44 11.24 11.04
C PRO A 7 -1.35 10.01 11.05
N ARG A 8 -1.37 9.25 12.15
CA ARG A 8 -2.22 8.05 12.27
C ARG A 8 -3.72 8.34 12.09
N SER A 9 -4.18 9.54 12.44
CA SER A 9 -5.56 9.99 12.22
C SER A 9 -5.98 10.04 10.75
N PHE A 10 -5.01 10.08 9.82
CA PHE A 10 -5.28 9.93 8.38
C PHE A 10 -6.00 8.60 8.05
N PHE A 11 -5.91 7.61 8.92
CA PHE A 11 -6.51 6.29 8.74
C PHE A 11 -7.77 6.07 9.60
N ASP A 12 -8.33 7.10 10.24
CA ASP A 12 -9.48 6.96 11.14
C ASP A 12 -10.72 6.45 10.40
N SER A 13 -10.94 6.90 9.16
CA SER A 13 -11.99 6.39 8.29
C SER A 13 -11.62 5.11 7.53
N SER A 14 -10.37 4.64 7.64
CA SER A 14 -9.91 3.44 6.95
C SER A 14 -10.24 2.19 7.76
N ILE A 15 -10.81 1.20 7.07
CA ILE A 15 -11.12 -0.11 7.64
C ILE A 15 -9.83 -0.93 7.73
N LYS A 16 -9.62 -1.61 8.85
CA LYS A 16 -8.56 -2.61 8.98
C LYS A 16 -9.04 -3.90 8.33
N HIS A 17 -8.31 -4.42 7.36
CA HIS A 17 -8.63 -5.67 6.68
C HIS A 17 -7.71 -6.80 7.16
N SER A 18 -8.25 -8.00 7.31
CA SER A 18 -7.47 -9.21 7.61
C SER A 18 -6.55 -9.60 6.44
N ALA A 19 -7.07 -9.45 5.23
CA ALA A 19 -6.33 -9.53 3.98
C ALA A 19 -6.91 -8.52 2.98
N ASN A 20 -6.06 -7.88 2.20
CA ASN A 20 -6.46 -6.98 1.12
C ASN A 20 -5.49 -7.08 -0.07
N VAL A 21 -5.98 -6.84 -1.28
CA VAL A 21 -5.20 -6.91 -2.52
C VAL A 21 -5.33 -5.59 -3.27
N ILE A 22 -4.18 -4.98 -3.58
CA ILE A 22 -4.05 -3.90 -4.55
C ILE A 22 -3.68 -4.53 -5.88
N MET A 23 -4.59 -4.45 -6.85
CA MET A 23 -4.33 -4.97 -8.20
C MET A 23 -3.25 -4.13 -8.92
N PRO A 24 -2.40 -4.76 -9.74
CA PRO A 24 -1.48 -4.04 -10.63
C PRO A 24 -2.22 -3.18 -11.66
N GLU A 25 -1.86 -1.91 -11.77
CA GLU A 25 -2.44 -0.95 -12.73
C GLU A 25 -1.40 -0.48 -13.74
N ASN A 26 -1.82 0.20 -14.81
CA ASN A 26 -0.91 0.74 -15.84
C ASN A 26 -0.31 2.12 -15.51
N TYR A 27 -0.54 2.64 -14.30
CA TYR A 27 0.02 3.92 -13.83
C TYR A 27 0.54 3.81 -12.38
N THR A 28 1.45 4.71 -12.02
CA THR A 28 1.99 4.81 -10.66
C THR A 28 0.96 5.39 -9.71
N ARG A 29 0.83 4.81 -8.52
CA ARG A 29 -0.12 5.22 -7.47
C ARG A 29 0.61 5.43 -6.16
N LYS A 30 0.17 6.37 -5.31
CA LYS A 30 0.72 6.53 -3.97
C LYS A 30 -0.17 5.84 -2.94
N TYR A 31 0.41 4.97 -2.12
CA TYR A 31 -0.27 4.30 -1.01
C TYR A 31 0.44 4.55 0.32
N CYS A 32 -0.37 4.69 1.37
CA CYS A 32 0.08 4.69 2.75
C CYS A 32 -0.49 3.45 3.45
N PHE A 33 0.32 2.83 4.32
CA PHE A 33 0.01 1.62 5.05
C PHE A 33 0.21 1.84 6.54
N LEU A 34 -0.70 1.34 7.37
CA LEU A 34 -0.64 1.46 8.82
C LEU A 34 -0.86 0.11 9.51
N GLY A 35 0.11 -0.28 10.34
CA GLY A 35 0.03 -1.45 11.21
C GLY A 35 -0.16 -2.77 10.45
N CYS A 36 0.49 -2.92 9.29
CA CYS A 36 0.41 -4.12 8.46
C CYS A 36 1.34 -5.21 8.99
N GLU A 37 0.82 -6.42 9.19
CA GLU A 37 1.67 -7.57 9.55
C GLU A 37 2.54 -8.02 8.38
N GLN A 38 2.03 -7.89 7.15
CA GLN A 38 2.78 -8.20 5.93
C GLN A 38 2.27 -7.34 4.79
N ILE A 39 3.19 -6.86 3.96
CA ILE A 39 2.93 -6.22 2.67
C ILE A 39 3.84 -6.91 1.66
N GLU A 40 3.25 -7.65 0.74
CA GLU A 40 3.94 -8.36 -0.32
C GLU A 40 3.70 -7.67 -1.66
N PHE A 41 4.75 -7.10 -2.24
CA PHE A 41 4.68 -6.47 -3.55
C PHE A 41 4.93 -7.50 -4.64
N HIS A 42 4.08 -7.50 -5.66
CA HIS A 42 4.15 -8.50 -6.72
C HIS A 42 4.00 -7.88 -8.11
N ARG A 43 4.60 -8.51 -9.11
CA ARG A 43 4.43 -8.16 -10.51
C ARG A 43 3.06 -8.61 -11.01
N LYS A 44 2.59 -8.04 -12.12
CA LYS A 44 1.36 -8.46 -12.81
C LYS A 44 1.33 -9.94 -13.19
N ASN A 45 2.47 -10.55 -13.47
CA ASN A 45 2.58 -11.95 -13.85
C ASN A 45 2.72 -12.94 -12.67
N GLY A 46 2.46 -12.50 -11.43
CA GLY A 46 2.33 -13.41 -10.28
C GLY A 46 3.62 -13.72 -9.52
N GLY A 47 4.70 -12.96 -9.71
CA GLY A 47 5.94 -13.10 -8.94
C GLY A 47 6.10 -12.04 -7.86
N THR A 48 6.45 -12.46 -6.64
CA THR A 48 6.81 -11.57 -5.53
C THR A 48 8.10 -10.82 -5.87
N ILE A 49 8.08 -9.50 -5.71
CA ILE A 49 9.24 -8.62 -5.87
C ILE A 49 9.97 -8.50 -4.54
N TRP A 50 9.22 -8.18 -3.50
CA TRP A 50 9.74 -7.89 -2.16
C TRP A 50 8.60 -7.90 -1.13
N THR A 51 8.94 -8.13 0.13
CA THR A 51 8.01 -8.18 1.26
C THR A 51 8.52 -7.31 2.40
N THR A 52 7.62 -6.60 3.06
CA THR A 52 7.90 -5.77 4.25
C THR A 52 6.79 -5.89 5.29
N THR A 53 6.99 -5.29 6.46
CA THR A 53 6.01 -5.23 7.56
C THR A 53 5.90 -3.81 8.11
N GLY A 54 4.91 -3.56 8.96
CA GLY A 54 4.74 -2.32 9.69
C GLY A 54 3.99 -1.24 8.92
N GLU A 55 4.53 -0.03 8.96
CA GLU A 55 3.87 1.18 8.47
C GLU A 55 4.81 1.98 7.57
N GLY A 56 4.24 2.63 6.55
CA GLY A 56 5.01 3.45 5.62
C GLY A 56 4.22 3.86 4.39
N GLU A 57 4.89 4.59 3.51
CA GLU A 57 4.35 5.03 2.23
C GLU A 57 5.23 4.60 1.06
N ILE A 58 4.58 4.44 -0.09
CA ILE A 58 5.25 4.06 -1.33
C ILE A 58 4.54 4.69 -2.52
N GLU A 59 5.34 5.09 -3.51
CA GLU A 59 4.89 5.23 -4.89
C GLU A 59 4.94 3.84 -5.51
N LEU A 60 3.79 3.18 -5.56
CA LEU A 60 3.61 1.87 -6.12
C LEU A 60 3.69 1.98 -7.66
N PRO A 61 4.74 1.44 -8.30
CA PRO A 61 4.92 1.60 -9.75
C PRO A 61 3.80 0.94 -10.56
N ALA A 62 3.66 1.37 -11.81
CA ALA A 62 2.85 0.64 -12.78
C ALA A 62 3.26 -0.84 -12.87
N GLN A 63 2.31 -1.73 -13.14
CA GLN A 63 2.45 -3.18 -13.21
C GLN A 63 2.84 -3.86 -11.89
N VAL A 64 2.84 -3.13 -10.77
CA VAL A 64 3.06 -3.67 -9.42
C VAL A 64 1.76 -3.60 -8.62
N GLY A 65 1.41 -4.73 -7.99
CA GLY A 65 0.35 -4.86 -7.01
C GLY A 65 0.91 -5.12 -5.61
N ALA A 66 0.03 -5.20 -4.63
CA ALA A 66 0.41 -5.57 -3.26
C ALA A 66 -0.66 -6.45 -2.60
N PHE A 67 -0.23 -7.50 -1.91
CA PHE A 67 -1.04 -8.24 -0.95
C PHE A 67 -0.71 -7.73 0.45
N ILE A 68 -1.73 -7.34 1.22
CA ILE A 68 -1.59 -6.79 2.56
C ILE A 68 -2.29 -7.73 3.54
N ARG A 69 -1.57 -8.16 4.57
CA ARG A 69 -2.13 -8.94 5.68
C ARG A 69 -2.25 -8.04 6.91
N ASN A 70 -3.43 -8.09 7.53
CA ASN A 70 -3.75 -7.45 8.81
C ASN A 70 -3.27 -6.01 8.91
N GLY A 71 -3.96 -5.05 8.28
CA GLY A 71 -3.58 -3.64 8.34
C GLY A 71 -4.59 -2.71 7.70
N LYS A 72 -4.27 -1.41 7.73
CA LYS A 72 -5.02 -0.38 7.01
C LYS A 72 -4.21 0.09 5.81
N MET A 73 -4.88 0.39 4.71
CA MET A 73 -4.27 1.03 3.54
C MET A 73 -5.13 2.20 3.07
N ARG A 74 -4.50 3.23 2.52
CA ARG A 74 -5.20 4.34 1.89
C ARG A 74 -4.41 4.81 0.67
N GLN A 75 -5.10 4.91 -0.47
CA GLN A 75 -4.52 5.55 -1.65
C GLN A 75 -4.55 7.06 -1.45
N VAL A 76 -3.43 7.71 -1.74
CA VAL A 76 -3.35 9.17 -1.76
C VAL A 76 -3.62 9.59 -3.20
N SER A 77 -4.72 10.30 -3.43
CA SER A 77 -4.92 11.01 -4.69
C SER A 77 -3.78 12.02 -4.82
N LEU A 78 -3.04 11.99 -5.92
CA LEU A 78 -2.24 13.14 -6.31
C LEU A 78 -3.25 14.22 -6.68
N GLU A 79 -3.66 15.05 -5.72
CA GLU A 79 -4.35 16.28 -6.06
C GLU A 79 -3.42 17.06 -6.98
N ASN A 80 -3.85 17.21 -8.23
CA ASN A 80 -3.23 18.13 -9.18
C ASN A 80 -3.16 19.50 -8.49
N ARG A 81 -1.94 19.96 -8.21
CA ARG A 81 -1.69 21.37 -7.89
C ARG A 81 -2.03 22.23 -9.09
#